data_AF-A0A3C1PMX8-F1
#
_entry.id   AF-A0A3C1PMX8-F1
#
_cell.length_a   1.000
_cell.length_b   1.000
_cell.length_c   1.000
_cell.angle_alpha   90.00
_cell.angle_beta   90.00
_cell.angle_gamma   90.00
#
_symmetry.space_group_name_H-M   'P 1'
#
loop_
_entity.id
_entity.type
_entity.pdbx_description
1 polymer ?
#
loop_
_entity_poly.entity_id
_entity_poly.type
_entity_poly.pdbx_seq_one_letter_code
_entity_poly.pdbx_strand_id
1 'polypeptide(L)'
;MKKTGYQIFTALVVSMLIFSACNSSSKRAEVVNQLKSASKLTTVEYVLTKIVSAKENKLIGKNLYFFAKTKAYVKAGIDLSKLQENDIVISENKISVSLPPIEIINFSYPADSFEVVTKYTEERSLFGWNNIDVEQKDDYFRQAETDIRANINDLGITEVAEKNALKFLTKLLASLGFTEIYLTFKPGDGVLQENKELQQEIGELENVISDLKTALKKSN
;
A
#
# COMPACT_ATOMS: atom_id res chain seq x y z
N MET A 1 12.19 -22.04 68.73
CA MET A 1 11.75 -20.74 68.15
C MET A 1 12.47 -20.33 66.84
N LYS A 2 13.61 -20.92 66.42
CA LYS A 2 14.32 -20.50 65.19
C LYS A 2 13.71 -21.00 63.86
N LYS A 3 12.95 -22.11 63.84
CA LYS A 3 12.37 -22.68 62.61
C LYS A 3 11.26 -21.81 61.99
N THR A 4 10.49 -21.11 62.81
CA THR A 4 9.34 -20.32 62.36
C THR A 4 9.76 -19.06 61.60
N GLY A 5 10.88 -18.44 61.99
CA GLY A 5 11.41 -17.25 61.30
C GLY A 5 11.94 -17.55 59.90
N TYR A 6 12.56 -18.73 59.70
CA TYR A 6 13.09 -19.11 58.39
C TYR A 6 11.96 -19.35 57.37
N GLN A 7 10.85 -19.96 57.79
CA GLN A 7 9.72 -20.22 56.91
C GLN A 7 9.00 -18.94 56.45
N ILE A 8 8.91 -17.94 57.34
CA ILE A 8 8.33 -16.62 57.01
C ILE A 8 9.26 -15.88 56.02
N PHE A 9 10.58 -15.96 56.22
CA PHE A 9 11.56 -15.34 55.33
C PHE A 9 11.55 -15.98 53.93
N THR A 10 11.47 -17.31 53.85
CA THR A 10 11.34 -18.00 52.56
C THR A 10 10.04 -17.68 51.84
N ALA A 11 8.91 -17.54 52.57
CA ALA A 11 7.63 -17.17 51.97
C ALA A 11 7.65 -15.74 51.39
N LEU A 12 8.33 -14.81 52.07
CA LEU A 12 8.42 -13.41 51.64
C LEU A 12 9.33 -13.25 50.41
N VAL A 13 10.43 -14.00 50.34
CA VAL A 13 11.31 -14.04 49.15
C VAL A 13 10.61 -14.69 47.95
N VAL A 14 9.85 -15.76 48.17
CA VAL A 14 9.06 -16.39 47.10
C VAL A 14 7.93 -15.47 46.62
N SER A 15 7.24 -14.77 47.52
CA SER A 15 6.23 -13.76 47.14
C SER A 15 6.85 -12.62 46.33
N MET A 16 8.07 -12.17 46.65
CA MET A 16 8.76 -11.11 45.92
C MET A 16 9.23 -11.56 44.54
N LEU A 17 9.57 -12.84 44.36
CA LEU A 17 9.95 -13.40 43.06
C LEU A 17 8.75 -13.60 42.12
N ILE A 18 7.53 -13.76 42.65
CA ILE A 18 6.31 -13.96 41.84
C ILE A 18 5.77 -12.62 41.28
N PHE A 19 6.05 -11.48 41.91
CA PHE A 19 5.58 -10.17 41.44
C PHE A 19 6.33 -9.64 40.20
N SER A 20 7.55 -10.10 39.92
CA SER A 20 8.36 -9.59 38.81
C SER A 20 7.90 -10.07 37.41
N ALA A 21 6.98 -11.02 37.33
CA ALA A 21 6.56 -11.61 36.05
C ALA A 21 5.40 -10.87 35.35
N CYS A 22 4.82 -9.82 35.95
CA CYS A 22 3.57 -9.21 35.45
C CYS A 22 3.72 -7.84 34.77
N ASN A 23 4.94 -7.39 34.46
CA ASN A 23 5.15 -6.02 33.93
C ASN A 23 5.18 -5.92 32.39
N SER A 24 5.36 -7.03 31.67
CA SER A 24 5.53 -7.02 30.20
C SER A 24 4.23 -6.92 29.41
N SER A 25 3.11 -7.42 29.95
CA SER A 25 1.79 -7.37 29.31
C SER A 25 1.24 -5.93 29.25
N SER A 26 1.40 -5.17 30.33
CA SER A 26 1.03 -3.75 30.42
C SER A 26 1.75 -2.89 29.38
N LYS A 27 3.09 -3.02 29.30
CA LYS A 27 3.92 -2.25 28.36
C LYS A 27 3.57 -2.54 26.90
N ARG A 28 3.22 -3.78 26.57
CA ARG A 28 2.80 -4.16 25.21
C ARG A 28 1.49 -3.48 24.80
N ALA A 29 0.48 -3.51 25.68
CA ALA A 29 -0.81 -2.88 25.41
C ALA A 29 -0.68 -1.36 25.20
N GLU A 30 0.18 -0.70 26.00
CA GLU A 30 0.48 0.72 25.82
C GLU A 30 1.08 1.02 24.45
N VAL A 31 2.09 0.25 24.03
CA VAL A 31 2.74 0.41 22.72
C VAL A 31 1.76 0.19 21.57
N VAL A 32 0.91 -0.84 21.65
CA VAL A 32 -0.14 -1.11 20.64
C VAL A 32 -1.06 0.10 20.52
N ASN A 33 -1.52 0.66 21.64
CA ASN A 33 -2.43 1.81 21.64
C ASN A 33 -1.77 3.07 21.05
N GLN A 34 -0.51 3.30 21.36
CA GLN A 34 0.23 4.43 20.80
C GLN A 34 0.47 4.28 19.29
N LEU A 35 0.83 3.07 18.82
CA LEU A 35 0.95 2.77 17.40
C LEU A 35 -0.39 2.99 16.67
N LYS A 36 -1.50 2.47 17.21
CA LYS A 36 -2.83 2.65 16.62
C LYS A 36 -3.24 4.13 16.55
N SER A 37 -2.91 4.91 17.57
CA SER A 37 -3.19 6.36 17.59
C SER A 37 -2.36 7.15 16.57
N ALA A 38 -1.18 6.62 16.18
CA ALA A 38 -0.28 7.26 15.22
C ALA A 38 -0.61 6.95 13.75
N SER A 39 -1.61 6.08 13.48
CA SER A 39 -1.94 5.58 12.13
C SER A 39 -2.28 6.67 11.11
N LYS A 40 -2.79 7.83 11.54
CA LYS A 40 -3.12 8.94 10.63
C LYS A 40 -1.89 9.69 10.13
N LEU A 41 -0.76 9.57 10.83
CA LEU A 41 0.49 10.29 10.54
C LEU A 41 1.42 9.51 9.60
N THR A 42 1.10 8.25 9.31
CA THR A 42 1.87 7.35 8.45
C THR A 42 1.32 7.30 7.01
N THR A 43 0.48 8.26 6.64
CA THR A 43 -0.08 8.39 5.28
C THR A 43 0.74 9.38 4.46
N VAL A 44 1.00 9.04 3.21
CA VAL A 44 1.58 9.93 2.19
C VAL A 44 0.50 10.26 1.16
N GLU A 45 0.47 11.52 0.73
CA GLU A 45 -0.42 12.01 -0.31
C GLU A 45 0.38 12.37 -1.56
N TYR A 46 -0.09 11.87 -2.71
CA TYR A 46 0.49 12.07 -4.03
C TYR A 46 -0.50 12.75 -4.96
N VAL A 47 -0.03 13.71 -5.75
CA VAL A 47 -0.79 14.34 -6.82
C VAL A 47 -0.23 13.87 -8.14
N LEU A 48 -0.96 12.98 -8.81
CA LEU A 48 -0.63 12.47 -10.12
C LEU A 48 -1.15 13.43 -11.18
N THR A 49 -0.28 13.87 -12.08
CA THR A 49 -0.68 14.71 -13.22
C THR A 49 -0.60 13.89 -14.50
N LYS A 50 -1.69 13.85 -15.26
CA LYS A 50 -1.74 13.17 -16.56
C LYS A 50 -2.08 14.17 -17.67
N ILE A 51 -1.43 13.99 -18.81
CA ILE A 51 -1.82 14.63 -20.07
C ILE A 51 -2.67 13.61 -20.84
N VAL A 52 -3.89 14.01 -21.16
CA VAL A 52 -4.83 13.23 -21.96
C VAL A 52 -4.74 13.76 -23.38
N SER A 53 -4.52 12.88 -24.34
CA SER A 53 -4.52 13.23 -25.75
C SER A 53 -5.43 12.28 -26.53
N ALA A 54 -6.16 12.82 -27.48
CA ALA A 54 -6.95 12.02 -28.41
C ALA A 54 -6.75 12.55 -29.84
N LYS A 55 -6.82 11.65 -30.81
CA LYS A 55 -6.75 11.97 -32.23
C LYS A 55 -7.93 11.33 -32.94
N GLU A 56 -8.77 12.16 -33.55
CA GLU A 56 -9.87 11.68 -34.39
C GLU A 56 -9.56 11.87 -35.87
N ASN A 57 -9.70 10.79 -36.64
CA ASN A 57 -9.54 10.82 -38.09
C ASN A 57 -10.92 11.07 -38.72
N LYS A 58 -11.18 12.30 -39.19
CA LYS A 58 -12.39 12.57 -39.99
C LYS A 58 -12.16 12.15 -41.44
N LEU A 59 -13.19 11.51 -42.04
CA LEU A 59 -13.24 11.04 -43.44
C LEU A 59 -12.93 12.14 -44.47
N ILE A 60 -13.07 13.42 -44.11
CA ILE A 60 -12.85 14.59 -44.98
C ILE A 60 -11.79 15.50 -44.36
N GLY A 61 -10.54 15.02 -44.34
CA GLY A 61 -9.37 15.87 -44.59
C GLY A 61 -8.69 16.62 -43.44
N LYS A 62 -9.14 16.53 -42.18
CA LYS A 62 -8.35 17.02 -41.03
C LYS A 62 -8.48 16.10 -39.80
N ASN A 63 -7.34 15.82 -39.18
CA ASN A 63 -7.27 15.13 -37.90
C ASN A 63 -7.63 16.12 -36.80
N LEU A 64 -8.55 15.78 -35.91
CA LEU A 64 -8.78 16.56 -34.70
C LEU A 64 -7.86 16.07 -33.60
N TYR A 65 -7.14 17.00 -32.99
CA TYR A 65 -6.32 16.72 -31.83
C TYR A 65 -6.99 17.32 -30.59
N PHE A 66 -7.13 16.50 -29.56
CA PHE A 66 -7.57 16.88 -28.23
C PHE A 66 -6.41 16.82 -27.27
N PHE A 67 -6.29 17.82 -26.40
CA PHE A 67 -5.39 17.74 -25.26
C PHE A 67 -6.08 18.26 -24.01
N ALA A 68 -5.98 17.50 -22.92
CA ALA A 68 -6.39 17.94 -21.59
C ALA A 68 -5.31 17.61 -20.57
N LYS A 69 -5.25 18.40 -19.50
CA LYS A 69 -4.47 18.11 -18.30
C LYS A 69 -5.42 17.70 -17.20
N THR A 70 -5.05 16.70 -16.42
CA THR A 70 -5.88 16.23 -15.32
C THR A 70 -5.04 15.83 -14.12
N LYS A 71 -5.64 15.84 -12.92
CA LYS A 71 -4.97 15.46 -11.68
C LYS A 71 -5.76 14.41 -10.93
N ALA A 72 -5.07 13.39 -10.45
CA ALA A 72 -5.60 12.45 -9.46
C ALA A 72 -4.86 12.60 -8.14
N TYR A 73 -5.57 12.44 -7.03
CA TYR A 73 -5.06 12.52 -5.68
C TYR A 73 -5.08 11.12 -5.08
N VAL A 74 -3.90 10.62 -4.74
CA VAL A 74 -3.71 9.27 -4.23
C VAL A 74 -3.15 9.36 -2.82
N LYS A 75 -3.81 8.72 -1.86
CA LYS A 75 -3.30 8.57 -0.50
C LYS A 75 -2.91 7.12 -0.27
N ALA A 76 -1.67 6.90 0.09
CA ALA A 76 -1.15 5.59 0.46
C ALA A 76 -0.65 5.63 1.89
N GLY A 77 -0.80 4.53 2.61
CA GLY A 77 -0.30 4.45 3.98
C GLY A 77 -0.55 3.09 4.60
N ILE A 78 -0.22 3.00 5.88
CA ILE A 78 -0.40 1.81 6.69
C ILE A 78 -1.62 1.99 7.60
N ASP A 79 -2.50 0.99 7.61
CA ASP A 79 -3.58 0.89 8.58
C ASP A 79 -3.10 0.12 9.81
N LEU A 80 -2.65 0.85 10.84
CA LEU A 80 -2.16 0.27 12.08
C LEU A 80 -3.29 -0.30 12.95
N SER A 81 -4.56 -0.03 12.64
CA SER A 81 -5.68 -0.66 13.35
C SER A 81 -5.70 -2.18 13.15
N LYS A 82 -5.17 -2.65 12.00
CA LYS A 82 -5.00 -4.07 11.66
C LYS A 82 -3.92 -4.77 12.48
N LEU A 83 -3.07 -4.05 13.23
CA LEU A 83 -2.08 -4.66 14.12
C LEU A 83 -2.74 -5.48 15.23
N GLN A 84 -2.26 -6.71 15.35
CA GLN A 84 -2.64 -7.66 16.38
C GLN A 84 -1.53 -7.76 17.45
N GLU A 85 -1.85 -8.29 18.63
CA GLU A 85 -0.86 -8.41 19.72
C GLU A 85 0.32 -9.31 19.37
N ASN A 86 0.09 -10.36 18.58
CA ASN A 86 1.11 -11.29 18.13
C ASN A 86 2.05 -10.69 17.06
N ASP A 87 1.69 -9.55 16.48
CA ASP A 87 2.56 -8.81 15.57
C ASP A 87 3.67 -8.04 16.30
N ILE A 88 3.60 -7.97 17.64
CA ILE A 88 4.53 -7.19 18.47
C ILE A 88 5.23 -8.09 19.49
N VAL A 89 6.54 -8.18 19.34
CA VAL A 89 7.41 -8.86 20.29
C VAL A 89 8.28 -7.83 21.00
N ILE A 90 8.19 -7.77 22.32
CA ILE A 90 8.99 -6.88 23.16
C ILE A 90 9.84 -7.73 24.09
N SER A 91 11.14 -7.43 24.13
CA SER A 91 12.10 -8.02 25.07
C SER A 91 13.00 -6.91 25.58
N GLU A 92 12.88 -6.56 26.86
CA GLU A 92 13.66 -5.47 27.50
C GLU A 92 13.52 -4.12 26.77
N ASN A 93 14.59 -3.67 26.09
CA ASN A 93 14.72 -2.46 25.27
C ASN A 93 14.61 -2.72 23.77
N LYS A 94 14.34 -3.97 23.37
CA LYS A 94 14.14 -4.41 21.99
C LYS A 94 12.66 -4.56 21.66
N ILE A 95 12.29 -4.12 20.47
CA ILE A 95 10.96 -4.30 19.89
C ILE A 95 11.06 -4.81 18.45
N SER A 96 10.24 -5.79 18.12
CA SER A 96 10.03 -6.28 16.76
C SER A 96 8.55 -6.15 16.41
N VAL A 97 8.24 -5.51 15.28
CA VAL A 97 6.87 -5.27 14.82
C VAL A 97 6.69 -5.76 13.38
N SER A 98 5.71 -6.65 13.19
CA SER A 98 5.23 -7.09 11.88
C SER A 98 4.11 -6.16 11.40
N LEU A 99 4.49 -5.16 10.62
CA LEU A 99 3.62 -4.11 10.11
C LEU A 99 2.64 -4.65 9.05
N PRO A 100 1.36 -4.24 9.09
CA PRO A 100 0.45 -4.39 7.95
C PRO A 100 1.06 -3.81 6.66
N PRO A 101 0.70 -4.35 5.48
CA PRO A 101 1.19 -3.81 4.21
C PRO A 101 0.75 -2.37 3.99
N ILE A 102 1.48 -1.63 3.15
CA ILE A 102 1.02 -0.34 2.65
C ILE A 102 -0.08 -0.56 1.62
N GLU A 103 -1.15 0.21 1.74
CA GLU A 103 -2.30 0.16 0.85
C GLU A 103 -2.63 1.56 0.31
N ILE A 104 -3.29 1.61 -0.85
CA ILE A 104 -3.95 2.83 -1.32
C ILE A 104 -5.21 3.03 -0.49
N ILE A 105 -5.16 3.99 0.43
CA ILE A 105 -6.25 4.31 1.37
C ILE A 105 -7.34 5.13 0.69
N ASN A 106 -6.96 6.00 -0.24
CA ASN A 106 -7.90 6.83 -0.97
C ASN A 106 -7.40 7.13 -2.37
N PHE A 107 -8.34 7.13 -3.31
CA PHE A 107 -8.14 7.63 -4.66
C PHE A 107 -9.25 8.63 -4.97
N SER A 108 -8.88 9.84 -5.35
CA SER A 108 -9.81 10.88 -5.75
C SER A 108 -9.43 11.42 -7.12
N TYR A 109 -10.39 11.50 -8.02
CA TYR A 109 -10.22 12.02 -9.37
C TYR A 109 -11.33 13.03 -9.66
N PRO A 110 -11.18 14.28 -9.23
CA PRO A 110 -12.26 15.25 -9.30
C PRO A 110 -12.36 15.86 -10.70
N ALA A 111 -13.60 16.04 -11.19
CA ALA A 111 -13.88 16.51 -12.54
C ALA A 111 -13.36 17.93 -12.82
N ASP A 112 -13.31 18.78 -11.79
CA ASP A 112 -12.79 20.15 -11.89
C ASP A 112 -11.28 20.21 -12.17
N SER A 113 -10.54 19.12 -11.94
CA SER A 113 -9.12 19.01 -12.28
C SER A 113 -8.87 18.74 -13.77
N PHE A 114 -9.90 18.36 -14.54
CA PHE A 114 -9.79 18.05 -15.95
C PHE A 114 -9.94 19.30 -16.80
N GLU A 115 -8.81 19.81 -17.27
CA GLU A 115 -8.71 21.09 -17.97
C GLU A 115 -8.32 20.87 -19.43
N VAL A 116 -9.19 21.23 -20.37
CA VAL A 116 -8.89 21.20 -21.80
C VAL A 116 -7.84 22.25 -22.14
N VAL A 117 -6.77 21.84 -22.80
CA VAL A 117 -5.71 22.72 -23.27
C VAL A 117 -6.13 23.30 -24.63
N THR A 118 -6.91 24.38 -24.57
CA THR A 118 -7.51 25.05 -25.74
C THR A 118 -6.49 25.53 -26.79
N LYS A 119 -5.24 25.80 -26.40
CA LYS A 119 -4.16 26.21 -27.30
C LYS A 119 -3.78 25.12 -28.32
N TYR A 120 -3.91 23.84 -27.94
CA TYR A 120 -3.52 22.69 -28.76
C TYR A 120 -4.72 21.83 -29.18
N THR A 121 -5.91 22.16 -28.66
CA THR A 121 -7.17 21.54 -29.07
C THR A 121 -7.76 22.33 -30.23
N GLU A 122 -8.07 21.67 -31.34
CA GLU A 122 -8.65 22.31 -32.53
C GLU A 122 -10.14 22.68 -32.33
N GLU A 123 -10.45 23.53 -31.35
CA GLU A 123 -11.84 23.88 -30.97
C GLU A 123 -12.48 24.97 -31.86
N ARG A 124 -11.76 25.49 -32.86
CA ARG A 124 -12.23 26.62 -33.69
C ARG A 124 -12.06 26.37 -35.18
N SER A 125 -13.01 25.64 -35.75
CA SER A 125 -13.45 25.92 -37.13
C SER A 125 -14.55 26.98 -37.07
N LEU A 126 -14.48 28.00 -37.94
CA LEU A 126 -15.45 29.09 -38.05
C LEU A 126 -16.91 28.60 -38.32
N PHE A 127 -17.08 27.31 -38.62
CA PHE A 127 -18.37 26.68 -38.95
C PHE A 127 -18.80 25.57 -37.98
N GLY A 128 -18.09 25.37 -36.84
CA GLY A 128 -18.49 24.39 -35.81
C GLY A 128 -18.30 22.90 -36.19
N TRP A 129 -17.76 22.60 -37.37
CA TRP A 129 -17.60 21.22 -37.87
C TRP A 129 -16.47 20.41 -37.20
N ASN A 130 -15.66 21.04 -36.34
CA ASN A 130 -14.45 20.45 -35.73
C ASN A 130 -14.50 20.39 -34.20
N ASN A 131 -15.70 20.39 -33.60
CA ASN A 131 -15.82 20.41 -32.16
C ASN A 131 -15.85 18.99 -31.58
N ILE A 132 -15.09 18.81 -30.51
CA ILE A 132 -15.23 17.66 -29.61
C ILE A 132 -16.43 17.96 -28.71
N ASP A 133 -17.41 17.07 -28.74
CA ASP A 133 -18.64 17.23 -27.98
C ASP A 133 -18.46 16.87 -26.50
N VAL A 134 -19.55 17.03 -25.74
CA VAL A 134 -19.54 16.79 -24.29
C VAL A 134 -19.37 15.30 -23.97
N GLU A 135 -19.92 14.41 -24.79
CA GLU A 135 -19.87 12.96 -24.60
C GLU A 135 -18.44 12.45 -24.81
N GLN A 136 -17.77 12.91 -25.86
CA GLN A 136 -16.35 12.61 -26.11
C GLN A 136 -15.44 13.12 -24.97
N LYS A 137 -15.72 14.29 -24.42
CA LYS A 137 -14.97 14.83 -23.26
C LYS A 137 -15.15 13.96 -22.02
N ASP A 138 -16.37 13.48 -21.75
CA ASP A 138 -16.65 12.56 -20.65
C ASP A 138 -15.94 11.21 -20.84
N ASP A 139 -15.97 10.68 -22.07
CA ASP A 139 -15.24 9.45 -22.41
C ASP A 139 -13.74 9.59 -22.18
N TYR A 140 -13.13 10.69 -22.60
CA TYR A 140 -11.71 10.94 -22.36
C TYR A 140 -11.38 11.10 -20.87
N PHE A 141 -12.26 11.73 -20.09
CA PHE A 141 -12.14 11.81 -18.63
C PHE A 141 -12.15 10.42 -18.00
N ARG A 142 -13.14 9.58 -18.35
CA ARG A 142 -13.28 8.21 -17.83
C ARG A 142 -12.13 7.28 -18.24
N GLN A 143 -11.66 7.39 -19.48
CA GLN A 143 -10.49 6.65 -19.96
C GLN A 143 -9.22 7.08 -19.21
N ALA A 144 -9.07 8.39 -18.95
CA ALA A 144 -7.97 8.90 -18.18
C ALA A 144 -7.98 8.37 -16.73
N GLU A 145 -9.13 8.36 -16.07
CA GLU A 145 -9.28 7.77 -14.73
C GLU A 145 -8.90 6.29 -14.72
N THR A 146 -9.44 5.53 -15.68
CA THR A 146 -9.25 4.08 -15.77
C THR A 146 -7.77 3.74 -15.93
N ASP A 147 -7.08 4.45 -16.83
CA ASP A 147 -5.64 4.25 -17.03
C ASP A 147 -4.81 4.68 -15.82
N ILE A 148 -5.16 5.78 -15.13
CA ILE A 148 -4.46 6.14 -13.89
C ILE A 148 -4.63 5.03 -12.85
N ARG A 149 -5.84 4.48 -12.69
CA ARG A 149 -6.11 3.40 -11.74
C ARG A 149 -5.38 2.11 -12.09
N ALA A 150 -5.30 1.77 -13.37
CA ALA A 150 -4.64 0.55 -13.84
C ALA A 150 -3.13 0.57 -13.55
N ASN A 151 -2.50 1.74 -13.67
CA ASN A 151 -1.05 1.87 -13.52
C ASN A 151 -0.62 2.41 -12.15
N ILE A 152 -1.56 2.66 -11.22
CA ILE A 152 -1.28 3.35 -9.94
C ILE A 152 -0.24 2.65 -9.08
N ASN A 153 -0.24 1.32 -9.12
CA ASN A 153 0.67 0.48 -8.35
C ASN A 153 2.10 0.55 -8.90
N ASP A 154 2.26 0.85 -10.19
CA ASP A 154 3.57 0.92 -10.86
C ASP A 154 4.29 2.26 -10.65
N LEU A 155 3.61 3.24 -10.02
CA LEU A 155 4.12 4.61 -9.85
C LEU A 155 5.06 4.79 -8.65
N GLY A 156 5.39 3.72 -7.93
CA GLY A 156 6.35 3.80 -6.82
C GLY A 156 5.76 4.40 -5.52
N ILE A 157 4.43 4.58 -5.44
CA ILE A 157 3.76 5.29 -4.36
C ILE A 157 3.85 4.52 -3.04
N THR A 158 3.66 3.20 -3.12
CA THR A 158 3.69 2.27 -1.98
C THR A 158 5.07 2.22 -1.34
N GLU A 159 6.14 2.17 -2.14
CA GLU A 159 7.53 2.07 -1.70
C GLU A 159 7.98 3.34 -0.97
N VAL A 160 7.51 4.51 -1.42
CA VAL A 160 7.81 5.77 -0.72
C VAL A 160 7.01 5.86 0.57
N ALA A 161 5.75 5.42 0.57
CA ALA A 161 4.94 5.34 1.79
C ALA A 161 5.55 4.37 2.81
N GLU A 162 6.09 3.23 2.40
CA GLU A 162 6.84 2.30 3.27
C GLU A 162 8.03 2.99 3.93
N LYS A 163 8.90 3.63 3.15
CA LYS A 163 10.09 4.33 3.67
C LYS A 163 9.72 5.42 4.68
N ASN A 164 8.67 6.18 4.40
CA ASN A 164 8.19 7.24 5.29
C ASN A 164 7.59 6.66 6.58
N ALA A 165 6.79 5.59 6.49
CA ALA A 165 6.24 4.90 7.63
C ALA A 165 7.34 4.34 8.53
N LEU A 166 8.35 3.66 7.96
CA LEU A 166 9.50 3.14 8.72
C LEU A 166 10.23 4.26 9.47
N LYS A 167 10.52 5.37 8.80
CA LYS A 167 11.20 6.52 9.42
C LYS A 167 10.40 7.11 10.59
N PHE A 168 9.09 7.27 10.41
CA PHE A 168 8.21 7.80 11.45
C PHE A 168 8.09 6.83 12.63
N LEU A 169 7.78 5.56 12.37
CA LEU A 169 7.58 4.54 13.39
C LEU A 169 8.85 4.27 14.19
N THR A 170 10.02 4.28 13.55
CA THR A 170 11.31 4.15 14.24
C THR A 170 11.50 5.29 15.24
N LYS A 171 11.20 6.54 14.85
CA LYS A 171 11.30 7.70 15.75
C LYS A 171 10.30 7.62 16.89
N LEU A 172 9.06 7.23 16.59
CA LEU A 172 8.02 7.05 17.59
C LEU A 172 8.47 6.01 18.64
N LEU A 173 8.85 4.81 18.21
CA LEU A 173 9.28 3.74 19.12
C LEU A 173 10.55 4.10 19.90
N ALA A 174 11.49 4.81 19.28
CA ALA A 174 12.68 5.32 19.98
C ALA A 174 12.28 6.30 21.11
N SER A 175 11.28 7.16 20.88
CA SER A 175 10.76 8.07 21.92
C SER A 175 10.10 7.34 23.10
N LEU A 176 9.72 6.07 22.92
CA LEU A 176 9.18 5.20 23.98
C LEU A 176 10.27 4.41 24.72
N GLY A 177 11.55 4.69 24.43
CA GLY A 177 12.69 4.10 25.12
C GLY A 177 13.19 2.78 24.53
N PHE A 178 12.75 2.40 23.33
CA PHE A 178 13.33 1.27 22.61
C PHE A 178 14.62 1.67 21.88
N THR A 179 15.69 0.90 22.07
CA THR A 179 17.00 1.15 21.42
C THR A 179 17.26 0.20 20.26
N GLU A 180 16.65 -0.99 20.30
CA GLU A 180 16.75 -1.98 19.23
C GLU A 180 15.37 -2.16 18.58
N ILE A 181 15.18 -1.58 17.40
CA ILE A 181 13.88 -1.53 16.72
C ILE A 181 13.98 -2.30 15.40
N TYR A 182 13.14 -3.33 15.25
CA TYR A 182 13.03 -4.13 14.04
C TYR A 182 11.61 -4.00 13.48
N LEU A 183 11.49 -3.43 12.29
CA LEU A 183 10.21 -3.25 11.60
C LEU A 183 10.23 -4.06 10.30
N THR A 184 9.19 -4.84 10.05
CA THR A 184 9.08 -5.64 8.82
C THR A 184 7.64 -5.63 8.34
N PHE A 185 7.42 -5.37 7.05
CA PHE A 185 6.09 -5.42 6.45
C PHE A 185 5.67 -6.86 6.18
N LYS A 186 4.40 -7.15 6.45
CA LYS A 186 3.74 -8.37 5.95
C LYS A 186 3.59 -8.27 4.43
N PRO A 187 3.58 -9.40 3.70
CA PRO A 187 3.30 -9.40 2.27
C PRO A 187 1.96 -8.70 1.98
N GLY A 188 1.96 -7.76 1.03
CA GLY A 188 0.74 -7.09 0.57
C GLY A 188 -0.01 -7.90 -0.48
N ASP A 189 -1.29 -7.59 -0.67
CA ASP A 189 -2.18 -8.32 -1.59
C ASP A 189 -1.68 -8.33 -3.04
N GLY A 190 -1.03 -7.24 -3.50
CA GLY A 190 -0.46 -7.15 -4.85
C GLY A 190 0.68 -8.16 -5.09
N VAL A 191 1.59 -8.29 -4.12
CA VAL A 191 2.67 -9.30 -4.16
C VAL A 191 2.08 -10.72 -4.12
N LEU A 192 0.97 -10.92 -3.40
CA LEU A 192 0.30 -12.22 -3.34
C LEU A 192 -0.47 -12.55 -4.63
N GLN A 193 -0.93 -11.56 -5.39
CA GLN A 193 -1.60 -11.74 -6.67
C GLN A 193 -0.61 -12.04 -7.79
N GLU A 194 0.46 -11.24 -7.93
CA GLU A 194 1.53 -11.48 -8.90
C GLU A 194 2.14 -12.89 -8.72
N ASN A 195 2.41 -13.28 -7.47
CA ASN A 195 2.91 -14.62 -7.18
C ASN A 195 1.90 -15.72 -7.54
N LYS A 196 0.58 -15.50 -7.43
CA LYS A 196 -0.41 -16.49 -7.84
C LYS A 196 -0.48 -16.63 -9.36
N GLU A 197 -0.42 -15.53 -10.08
CA GLU A 197 -0.44 -15.51 -11.55
C GLU A 197 0.80 -16.20 -12.12
N LEU A 198 1.99 -15.91 -11.58
CA LEU A 198 3.23 -16.60 -11.95
C LEU A 198 3.17 -18.10 -11.66
N GLN A 199 2.60 -18.50 -10.51
CA GLN A 199 2.44 -19.92 -10.17
C GLN A 199 1.45 -20.63 -11.10
N GLN A 200 0.41 -19.94 -11.54
CA GLN A 200 -0.53 -20.48 -12.53
C GLN A 200 0.15 -20.67 -13.90
N GLU A 201 0.90 -19.66 -14.38
CA GLU A 201 1.63 -19.74 -15.64
C GLU A 201 2.67 -20.88 -15.65
N ILE A 202 3.40 -21.05 -14.53
CA ILE A 202 4.33 -22.17 -14.36
C ILE A 202 3.58 -23.51 -14.42
N GLY A 203 2.43 -23.63 -13.75
CA GLY A 203 1.63 -24.85 -13.78
C GLY A 203 1.10 -25.20 -15.18
N GLU A 204 0.70 -24.20 -15.97
CA GLU A 204 0.28 -24.38 -17.36
C GLU A 204 1.46 -24.87 -18.23
N LEU A 205 2.65 -24.31 -18.05
CA LEU A 205 3.86 -24.72 -18.76
C LEU A 205 4.28 -26.16 -18.40
N GLU A 206 4.18 -26.54 -17.12
CA GLU A 206 4.50 -27.90 -16.66
C GLU A 206 3.59 -28.95 -17.31
N ASN A 207 2.29 -28.64 -17.45
CA ASN A 207 1.34 -29.51 -18.14
C ASN A 207 1.70 -29.69 -19.62
N VAL A 208 2.03 -28.60 -20.33
CA VAL A 208 2.45 -28.66 -21.74
C VAL A 208 3.70 -29.53 -21.90
N ILE A 209 4.69 -29.38 -21.02
CA ILE A 209 5.91 -30.19 -21.05
C ILE A 209 5.61 -31.68 -20.80
N SER A 210 4.68 -31.98 -19.88
CA SER A 210 4.23 -33.35 -19.61
C SER A 210 3.58 -34.02 -20.82
N ASP A 211 2.71 -33.30 -21.51
CA ASP A 211 2.03 -33.77 -22.72
C ASP A 211 3.02 -34.03 -23.86
N LEU A 212 3.98 -33.11 -24.07
CA LEU A 212 5.04 -33.27 -25.07
C LEU A 212 5.93 -34.49 -24.79
N LYS A 213 6.32 -34.71 -23.53
CA LYS A 213 7.09 -35.91 -23.13
C LYS A 213 6.31 -37.19 -23.40
N THR A 214 5.01 -37.18 -23.12
CA THR A 214 4.12 -38.32 -23.37
C THR A 214 3.97 -38.60 -24.87
N ALA A 215 3.84 -37.55 -25.69
CA ALA A 215 3.76 -37.67 -27.15
C ALA A 215 5.07 -38.22 -27.75
N LEU A 216 6.22 -37.73 -27.30
CA LEU A 216 7.54 -38.23 -27.73
C LEU A 216 7.74 -39.69 -27.36
N LYS A 217 7.28 -40.13 -26.18
CA LYS A 217 7.35 -41.53 -25.76
C LYS A 217 6.45 -42.47 -26.57
N LYS A 218 5.35 -41.95 -27.16
CA LYS A 218 4.48 -42.72 -28.07
C LYS A 218 5.01 -42.76 -29.52
N SER A 219 5.97 -41.91 -29.86
CA SER A 219 6.55 -41.81 -31.21
C SER A 219 7.85 -42.63 -31.39
N ASN A 220 8.38 -43.21 -30.31
CA ASN A 220 9.50 -44.17 -30.31
C ASN A 220 8.98 -45.56 -29.93
#